data_AF-A0A949VCC1-F1
#
_entry.id   AF-A0A949VCC1-F1
#
_cell.length_a   1.000
_cell.length_b   1.000
_cell.length_c   1.000
_cell.angle_alpha   90.00
_cell.angle_beta   90.00
_cell.angle_gamma   90.00
#
_symmetry.space_group_name_H-M   'P 1'
#
loop_
_entity.id
_entity.type
_entity.pdbx_description
1 polymer ?
#
loop_
_entity_poly.entity_id
_entity_poly.type
_entity_poly.pdbx_seq_one_letter_code
_entity_poly.pdbx_strand_id
1 'polypeptide(L)'
;MEMKLPSAFTQNIRAAFGGRGREWLSRLPDLGEEASARWGLANMRAVSNLSYNFVAYANRLERNDAQSKDGVILKIGVPNPELISEIQALKFFGGEGACRLLDCDGEKGFLLIERLQPGTMLAELEDDDERTRIAMEAARVFSELK
;
A
#
# COMPACT_ATOMS: atom_id res chain seq x y z
N MET A 1 16.68 -14.31 -2.83
CA MET A 1 16.27 -14.76 -1.47
C MET A 1 14.88 -15.38 -1.57
N GLU A 2 14.63 -16.58 -1.04
CA GLU A 2 13.32 -17.25 -1.24
C GLU A 2 12.23 -16.57 -0.39
N MET A 3 11.30 -15.88 -1.06
CA MET A 3 10.19 -15.18 -0.41
C MET A 3 9.06 -16.15 -0.11
N LYS A 4 8.87 -16.52 1.16
CA LYS A 4 7.74 -17.36 1.58
C LYS A 4 6.45 -16.53 1.61
N LEU A 5 5.61 -16.73 0.59
CA LEU A 5 4.33 -16.05 0.45
C LEU A 5 3.18 -16.90 1.03
N PRO A 6 2.18 -16.30 1.70
CA PRO A 6 1.00 -17.02 2.14
C PRO A 6 0.25 -17.68 0.97
N SER A 7 -0.23 -18.91 1.16
CA SER A 7 -0.93 -19.65 0.10
C SER A 7 -2.18 -18.91 -0.39
N ALA A 8 -2.99 -18.37 0.52
CA ALA A 8 -4.19 -17.60 0.20
C ALA A 8 -3.87 -16.39 -0.70
N PHE A 9 -2.82 -15.64 -0.39
CA PHE A 9 -2.35 -14.52 -1.22
C PHE A 9 -2.02 -14.98 -2.66
N THR A 10 -1.23 -16.04 -2.80
CA THR A 10 -0.87 -16.55 -4.14
C THR A 10 -2.09 -17.07 -4.93
N GLN A 11 -3.08 -17.66 -4.24
CA GLN A 11 -4.32 -18.13 -4.86
C GLN A 11 -5.20 -16.96 -5.32
N ASN A 12 -5.39 -15.94 -4.48
CA ASN A 12 -6.15 -14.74 -4.81
C ASN A 12 -5.60 -14.05 -6.05
N ILE A 13 -4.28 -13.86 -6.13
CA ILE A 13 -3.61 -13.26 -7.29
C ILE A 13 -3.85 -14.07 -8.57
N ARG A 14 -3.72 -15.40 -8.49
CA ARG A 14 -3.95 -16.30 -9.64
C ARG A 14 -5.40 -16.29 -10.09
N ALA A 15 -6.34 -16.26 -9.14
CA ALA A 15 -7.77 -16.23 -9.43
C ALA A 15 -8.18 -14.90 -10.08
N ALA A 16 -7.71 -13.77 -9.54
CA ALA A 16 -8.07 -12.44 -10.03
C ALA A 16 -7.40 -12.10 -11.37
N PHE A 17 -6.14 -12.48 -11.58
CA PHE A 17 -5.33 -12.02 -12.72
C PHE A 17 -4.87 -13.14 -13.67
N GLY A 18 -5.27 -14.38 -13.45
CA GLY A 18 -5.00 -15.51 -14.34
C GLY A 18 -3.52 -15.69 -14.68
N GLY A 19 -3.19 -15.74 -15.98
CA GLY A 19 -1.82 -15.89 -16.48
C GLY A 19 -0.90 -14.75 -16.03
N ARG A 20 -1.40 -13.50 -16.07
CA ARG A 20 -0.65 -12.32 -15.64
C ARG A 20 -0.30 -12.38 -14.15
N GLY A 21 -1.23 -12.88 -13.33
CA GLY A 21 -0.98 -13.09 -11.90
C GLY A 21 0.11 -14.12 -11.63
N ARG A 22 0.16 -15.21 -12.42
CA ARG A 22 1.23 -16.22 -12.30
C ARG A 22 2.60 -15.65 -12.65
N GLU A 23 2.69 -14.92 -13.76
CA GLU A 23 3.93 -14.26 -14.18
C GLU A 23 4.39 -13.25 -13.13
N TRP A 24 3.48 -12.40 -12.66
CA TRP A 24 3.77 -11.41 -11.63
C TRP A 24 4.28 -12.05 -10.34
N LEU A 25 3.65 -13.14 -9.86
CA LEU A 25 4.15 -13.87 -8.68
C LEU A 25 5.57 -14.40 -8.87
N SER A 26 5.93 -14.88 -10.06
CA SER A 26 7.29 -15.35 -10.34
C SER A 26 8.32 -14.23 -10.35
N ARG A 27 7.92 -13.01 -10.73
CA ARG A 27 8.78 -11.82 -10.79
C ARG A 27 8.79 -11.01 -9.49
N LEU A 28 7.91 -11.31 -8.54
CA LEU A 28 7.73 -10.52 -7.33
C LEU A 28 9.02 -10.34 -6.50
N PRO A 29 9.90 -11.35 -6.33
CA PRO A 29 11.19 -11.15 -5.68
C PRO A 29 12.04 -10.07 -6.36
N ASP A 30 12.18 -10.15 -7.69
CA ASP A 30 12.96 -9.20 -8.49
C ASP A 30 12.35 -7.79 -8.44
N LEU A 31 11.02 -7.70 -8.51
CA LEU A 31 10.30 -6.43 -8.36
C LEU A 31 10.55 -5.79 -6.98
N GLY A 32 10.61 -6.61 -5.93
CA GLY A 32 10.94 -6.15 -4.58
C GLY A 32 12.37 -5.63 -4.49
N GLU A 33 13.34 -6.32 -5.10
CA GLU A 33 14.74 -5.89 -5.16
C GLU A 33 14.90 -4.59 -5.97
N GLU A 34 14.20 -4.48 -7.10
CA GLU A 34 14.18 -3.27 -7.94
C GLU A 34 13.61 -2.07 -7.19
N ALA A 35 12.44 -2.23 -6.55
CA ALA A 35 11.83 -1.18 -5.75
C ALA A 35 12.73 -0.78 -4.57
N SER A 36 13.39 -1.75 -3.93
CA SER A 36 14.33 -1.52 -2.85
C SER A 36 15.52 -0.68 -3.30
N ALA A 37 16.15 -1.05 -4.42
CA ALA A 37 17.27 -0.32 -4.99
C ALA A 37 16.87 1.09 -5.43
N ARG A 38 15.71 1.24 -6.09
CA ARG A 38 15.19 2.54 -6.57
C ARG A 38 15.01 3.54 -5.42
N TRP A 39 14.48 3.10 -4.30
CA TRP A 39 14.11 3.98 -3.18
C TRP A 39 15.03 3.90 -1.97
N GLY A 40 16.14 3.16 -2.08
CA GLY A 40 17.08 2.93 -0.99
C GLY A 40 16.39 2.34 0.24
N LEU A 41 15.61 1.27 0.05
CA LEU A 41 14.83 0.65 1.13
C LEU A 41 15.67 -0.36 1.91
N ALA A 42 15.46 -0.38 3.23
CA ALA A 42 16.05 -1.34 4.15
C ALA A 42 15.00 -1.91 5.10
N ASN A 43 15.34 -3.02 5.77
CA ASN A 43 14.49 -3.71 6.75
C ASN A 43 13.10 -4.07 6.20
N MET A 44 13.03 -4.45 4.92
CA MET A 44 11.79 -4.81 4.27
C MET A 44 11.14 -6.03 4.95
N ARG A 45 9.89 -5.86 5.39
CA ARG A 45 9.10 -6.93 6.00
C ARG A 45 7.67 -6.90 5.50
N ALA A 46 7.25 -7.99 4.85
CA ALA A 46 5.87 -8.15 4.41
C ALA A 46 4.89 -8.03 5.60
N VAL A 47 3.72 -7.44 5.36
CA VAL A 47 2.62 -7.48 6.33
C VAL A 47 2.09 -8.91 6.46
N SER A 48 1.48 -9.24 7.59
CA SER A 48 0.98 -10.59 7.85
C SER A 48 -0.29 -10.94 7.06
N ASN A 49 -1.06 -9.94 6.62
CA ASN A 49 -2.39 -10.08 6.02
C ASN A 49 -2.42 -9.77 4.51
N LEU A 50 -1.45 -10.29 3.75
CA LEU A 50 -1.42 -10.13 2.29
C LEU A 50 -2.67 -10.72 1.62
N SER A 51 -3.22 -10.01 0.63
CA SER A 51 -4.42 -10.45 -0.12
C SER A 51 -4.30 -10.29 -1.64
N TYR A 52 -4.32 -9.06 -2.17
CA TYR A 52 -4.27 -8.79 -3.63
C TYR A 52 -3.07 -7.95 -4.08
N ASN A 53 -2.28 -7.46 -3.12
CA ASN A 53 -1.05 -6.74 -3.39
C ASN A 53 0.02 -7.25 -2.43
N PHE A 54 1.28 -7.26 -2.87
CA PHE A 54 2.39 -7.40 -1.95
C PHE A 54 2.56 -6.08 -1.21
N VAL A 55 2.56 -6.12 0.12
CA VAL A 55 2.68 -4.94 0.99
C VAL A 55 3.76 -5.21 2.02
N ALA A 56 4.71 -4.30 2.15
CA ALA A 56 5.81 -4.42 3.08
C ALA A 56 6.12 -3.10 3.81
N TYR A 57 6.44 -3.21 5.09
CA TYR A 57 7.11 -2.15 5.84
C TYR A 57 8.55 -2.02 5.35
N ALA A 58 9.07 -0.80 5.27
CA ALA A 58 10.49 -0.53 5.00
C ALA A 58 10.96 0.78 5.64
N ASN A 59 12.28 0.97 5.69
CA ASN A 59 12.94 2.24 6.04
C ASN A 59 13.66 2.79 4.81
N ARG A 60 13.68 4.12 4.64
CA ARG A 60 14.52 4.77 3.62
C ARG A 60 15.89 5.07 4.22
N LEU A 61 16.97 4.73 3.50
CA LEU A 61 18.34 4.89 3.97
C LEU A 61 18.85 6.35 3.91
N GLU A 62 18.37 7.17 2.97
CA GLU A 62 19.01 8.46 2.63
C GLU A 62 18.15 9.71 2.81
N ARG A 63 17.32 9.78 3.85
CA ARG A 63 16.71 11.07 4.20
C ARG A 63 17.01 11.45 5.65
N ASN A 64 17.61 12.62 5.81
CA ASN A 64 17.84 13.32 7.09
C ASN A 64 16.64 14.20 7.46
N ASP A 65 15.50 14.07 6.77
CA ASP A 65 14.28 14.77 7.17
C ASP A 65 13.64 14.04 8.37
N ALA A 66 13.02 14.79 9.28
CA ALA A 66 12.40 14.22 10.47
C ALA A 66 11.33 13.15 10.15
N GLN A 67 10.74 13.20 8.95
CA GLN A 67 9.79 12.21 8.41
C GLN A 67 10.41 10.85 8.06
N SER A 68 11.73 10.76 7.97
CA SER A 68 12.45 9.51 7.66
C SER A 68 12.39 8.47 8.77
N LYS A 69 12.11 8.92 10.02
CA LYS A 69 12.01 8.04 11.18
C LYS A 69 10.76 7.16 11.16
N ASP A 70 9.69 7.59 10.50
CA ASP A 70 8.38 6.93 10.58
C ASP A 70 8.24 5.71 9.65
N GLY A 71 9.22 5.47 8.78
CA GLY A 71 9.22 4.37 7.83
C GLY A 71 8.21 4.59 6.69
N VAL A 72 8.19 3.65 5.75
CA VAL A 72 7.33 3.69 4.55
C VAL A 72 6.66 2.35 4.34
N ILE A 73 5.59 2.36 3.55
CA ILE A 73 4.98 1.15 3.00
C ILE A 73 5.33 1.06 1.53
N LEU A 74 5.91 -0.07 1.15
CA LEU A 74 6.01 -0.49 -0.24
C LEU A 74 4.78 -1.34 -0.57
N LYS A 75 4.03 -0.93 -1.59
CA LYS A 75 2.96 -1.72 -2.18
C LYS A 75 3.33 -2.05 -3.64
N ILE A 76 3.21 -3.32 -4.00
CA ILE A 76 3.40 -3.82 -5.36
C ILE A 76 2.15 -4.58 -5.74
N GLY A 77 1.50 -4.17 -6.83
CA GLY A 77 0.33 -4.85 -7.39
C GLY A 77 0.58 -5.35 -8.82
N VAL A 78 -0.30 -6.22 -9.30
CA VAL A 78 -0.37 -6.54 -10.74
C VAL A 78 -0.88 -5.28 -11.46
N PRO A 79 -0.14 -4.69 -12.42
CA PRO A 79 -0.56 -3.46 -13.09
C PRO A 79 -1.97 -3.57 -13.69
N ASN A 80 -2.90 -2.71 -13.27
CA ASN A 80 -4.29 -2.77 -13.74
C ASN A 80 -4.96 -1.39 -13.56
N PRO A 81 -6.13 -1.16 -14.19
CA PRO A 81 -6.80 0.13 -14.09
C PRO A 81 -7.13 0.58 -12.66
N GLU A 82 -7.49 -0.33 -11.76
CA GLU A 82 -7.80 0.00 -10.35
C GLU A 82 -6.57 0.52 -9.61
N LEU A 83 -5.39 -0.08 -9.85
CA LEU A 83 -4.12 0.40 -9.30
C LEU A 83 -3.79 1.81 -9.80
N ILE A 84 -4.05 2.10 -11.07
CA ILE A 84 -3.85 3.46 -11.61
C ILE A 84 -4.82 4.44 -10.96
N SER A 85 -6.09 4.07 -10.80
CA SER A 85 -7.08 4.87 -10.08
C SER A 85 -6.68 5.14 -8.64
N GLU A 86 -6.12 4.15 -7.93
CA GLU A 86 -5.60 4.33 -6.57
C GLU A 86 -4.43 5.34 -6.54
N ILE A 87 -3.48 5.25 -7.48
CA ILE A 87 -2.38 6.22 -7.59
C ILE A 87 -2.94 7.64 -7.79
N GLN A 88 -3.92 7.81 -8.67
CA GLN A 88 -4.52 9.13 -8.91
C GLN A 88 -5.30 9.63 -7.69
N ALA A 89 -6.03 8.75 -7.01
CA ALA A 89 -6.73 9.09 -5.77
C ALA A 89 -5.73 9.58 -4.70
N LEU A 90 -4.65 8.84 -4.43
CA LEU A 90 -3.66 9.25 -3.43
C LEU A 90 -2.94 10.56 -3.80
N LYS A 91 -2.72 10.82 -5.09
CA LYS A 91 -2.21 12.13 -5.57
C LYS A 91 -3.22 13.25 -5.30
N PHE A 92 -4.49 12.99 -5.55
CA PHE A 92 -5.57 13.95 -5.34
C PHE A 92 -5.75 14.29 -3.84
N PHE A 93 -5.79 13.27 -2.97
CA PHE A 93 -5.91 13.49 -1.53
C PHE A 93 -4.68 14.18 -0.93
N GLY A 94 -3.47 13.94 -1.47
CA GLY A 94 -2.27 14.66 -1.04
C GLY A 94 -1.87 14.50 0.44
N GLY A 95 -2.46 13.54 1.16
CA GLY A 95 -2.31 13.36 2.61
C GLY A 95 -3.51 13.79 3.45
N GLU A 96 -4.55 14.35 2.83
CA GLU A 96 -5.77 14.76 3.51
C GLU A 96 -6.78 13.61 3.50
N GLY A 97 -7.06 13.02 4.67
CA GLY A 97 -7.98 11.88 4.81
C GLY A 97 -7.46 10.55 4.26
N ALA A 98 -6.30 10.52 3.60
CA ALA A 98 -5.61 9.33 3.13
C ALA A 98 -4.10 9.45 3.35
N CYS A 99 -3.36 8.34 3.36
CA CYS A 99 -1.91 8.37 3.42
C CYS A 99 -1.31 9.10 2.21
N ARG A 100 -0.16 9.78 2.39
CA ARG A 100 0.53 10.41 1.27
C ARG A 100 1.14 9.39 0.31
N LEU A 101 0.99 9.64 -0.99
CA LEU A 101 1.83 9.02 -2.01
C LEU A 101 3.19 9.71 -2.04
N LEU A 102 4.26 8.94 -1.79
CA LEU A 102 5.63 9.46 -1.76
C LEU A 102 6.30 9.37 -3.13
N ASP A 103 6.09 8.25 -3.83
CA ASP A 103 6.49 8.02 -5.22
C ASP A 103 5.73 6.82 -5.78
N CYS A 104 5.73 6.63 -7.11
CA CYS A 104 5.08 5.49 -7.76
C CYS A 104 5.71 5.13 -9.11
N ASP A 105 5.39 3.92 -9.57
CA ASP A 105 5.61 3.46 -10.94
C ASP A 105 4.37 2.67 -11.37
N GLY A 106 3.46 3.32 -12.10
CA GLY A 106 2.19 2.72 -12.49
C GLY A 106 2.34 1.55 -13.45
N GLU A 107 3.38 1.57 -14.31
CA GLU A 107 3.65 0.49 -15.27
C GLU A 107 4.15 -0.77 -14.56
N LYS A 108 4.97 -0.61 -13.52
CA LYS A 108 5.46 -1.71 -12.68
C LYS A 108 4.53 -2.07 -11.53
N GLY A 109 3.51 -1.26 -11.28
CA GLY A 109 2.55 -1.44 -10.19
C GLY A 109 3.13 -1.10 -8.82
N PHE A 110 4.13 -0.21 -8.74
CA PHE A 110 4.77 0.18 -7.49
C PHE A 110 4.14 1.44 -6.90
N LEU A 111 3.89 1.41 -5.60
CA LEU A 111 3.51 2.56 -4.80
C LEU A 111 4.40 2.59 -3.57
N LEU A 112 5.04 3.73 -3.32
CA LEU A 112 5.71 4.04 -2.07
C LEU A 112 4.84 5.05 -1.33
N ILE A 113 4.29 4.66 -0.18
CA ILE A 113 3.33 5.48 0.56
C ILE A 113 3.80 5.70 2.01
N GLU A 114 3.28 6.76 2.59
CA GLU A 114 3.45 7.07 4.01
C GLU A 114 2.98 5.90 4.88
N ARG A 115 3.79 5.54 5.87
CA ARG A 115 3.41 4.53 6.85
C ARG A 115 2.55 5.20 7.92
N LEU A 116 1.28 4.83 7.96
CA LEU A 116 0.40 5.18 9.07
C LEU A 116 0.65 4.25 10.26
N GLN A 117 0.55 4.79 11.47
CA GLN A 117 0.41 3.98 12.68
C GLN A 117 -1.05 3.51 12.75
N PRO A 118 -1.31 2.19 12.79
CA PRO A 118 -2.67 1.68 12.89
C PRO A 118 -3.35 2.19 14.16
N GLY A 119 -4.53 2.78 14.01
CA GLY A 119 -5.47 3.05 15.10
C GLY A 119 -6.49 1.92 15.24
N THR A 120 -7.65 2.23 15.80
CA THR A 120 -8.79 1.31 15.87
C THR A 120 -9.56 1.33 14.56
N MET A 121 -9.93 0.15 14.04
CA MET A 121 -10.79 0.09 12.85
C MET A 121 -12.18 0.63 13.21
N LEU A 122 -12.73 1.51 12.38
CA LEU A 122 -14.05 2.09 12.62
C LEU A 122 -15.15 1.04 12.78
N ALA A 123 -15.04 -0.08 12.05
CA ALA A 123 -15.96 -1.22 12.13
C ALA A 123 -15.91 -1.99 13.46
N GLU A 124 -14.86 -1.81 14.26
CA GLU A 124 -14.69 -2.45 15.58
C GLU A 124 -15.28 -1.61 16.72
N LEU A 125 -15.70 -0.35 16.46
CA LEU A 125 -16.37 0.45 17.46
C LEU A 125 -17.78 -0.07 17.71
N GLU A 126 -18.10 -0.39 18.97
CA GLU A 126 -19.39 -0.95 19.37
C GLU A 126 -20.52 0.09 19.37
N ASP A 127 -20.21 1.33 19.78
CA ASP A 127 -21.17 2.44 19.83
C ASP A 127 -21.53 2.91 18.41
N ASP A 128 -22.79 2.70 18.01
CA ASP A 128 -23.29 3.01 16.68
C ASP A 128 -23.37 4.52 16.40
N ASP A 129 -23.75 5.32 17.40
CA ASP A 129 -23.88 6.77 17.26
C ASP A 129 -22.49 7.39 17.06
N GLU A 130 -21.52 6.96 17.87
CA GLU A 130 -20.13 7.42 17.76
C GLU A 130 -19.49 6.96 16.45
N ARG A 131 -19.71 5.69 16.06
CA ARG A 131 -19.22 5.15 14.79
C ARG A 131 -19.79 5.92 13.60
N THR A 132 -21.08 6.24 13.62
CA THR A 132 -21.74 7.03 12.57
C THR A 132 -21.18 8.45 12.51
N ARG A 133 -20.98 9.10 13.66
CA ARG A 133 -20.38 10.43 13.74
C ARG A 133 -18.98 10.47 13.12
N ILE A 134 -18.11 9.54 13.49
CA ILE A 134 -16.75 9.44 12.93
C ILE A 134 -16.78 9.13 11.43
N ALA A 135 -17.68 8.25 10.98
CA ALA A 135 -17.85 7.95 9.56
C ALA A 135 -18.19 9.22 8.75
N MET A 136 -19.09 10.05 9.28
CA MET A 136 -19.48 11.32 8.66
C MET A 136 -18.33 12.34 8.65
N GLU A 137 -17.52 12.39 9.71
CA GLU A 137 -16.33 13.24 9.76
C GLU A 137 -15.28 12.81 8.73
N ALA A 138 -15.03 11.51 8.59
CA ALA A 138 -14.16 10.99 7.54
C ALA A 138 -14.74 11.27 6.14
N ALA A 139 -16.07 11.15 5.98
CA ALA A 139 -16.75 11.42 4.71
C ALA A 139 -16.61 12.89 4.27
N ARG A 140 -16.48 13.84 5.21
CA ARG A 140 -16.32 15.27 4.88
C ARG A 140 -15.07 15.57 4.07
N VAL A 141 -13.99 14.81 4.30
CA VAL A 141 -12.76 14.94 3.51
C VAL A 141 -13.08 14.78 2.02
N PHE A 142 -13.96 13.83 1.66
CA PHE A 142 -14.37 13.63 0.27
C PHE A 142 -15.27 14.74 -0.29
N SER A 143 -15.97 15.49 0.57
CA SER A 143 -16.85 16.58 0.14
C SER A 143 -16.16 17.93 -0.01
N GLU A 144 -15.03 18.12 0.67
CA GLU A 144 -14.29 19.39 0.74
C GLU A 144 -13.16 19.46 -0.29
N LEU A 145 -12.76 18.32 -0.86
CA LEU A 145 -11.79 18.25 -1.96
C LEU A 145 -12.43 18.71 -3.27
N LYS A 146 -11.95 19.83 -3.80
CA LYS A 146 -12.40 20.45 -5.05
C LYS A 146 -11.70 19.91 -6.28
#